data_AF-A0A1F5S5M2-F1
#
_entry.id   AF-A0A1F5S5M2-F1
#
_cell.length_a   1.000
_cell.length_b   1.000
_cell.length_c   1.000
_cell.angle_alpha   90.00
_cell.angle_beta   90.00
_cell.angle_gamma   90.00
#
_symmetry.space_group_name_H-M   'P 1'
#
loop_
_entity.id
_entity.type
_entity.pdbx_description
1 polymer ?
#
loop_
_entity_poly.entity_id
_entity_poly.type
_entity_poly.pdbx_seq_one_letter_code
_entity_poly.pdbx_strand_id
1 'polypeptide(L)' 'MEKTITLKKTEYQKLKQIKDRFEIMRNLFESSFFEEPPAKNAKKIITEFKKTGLYKKSFLDSLKKGLRESSYFSNE' A
#
# COMPACT_ATOMS: atom_id res chain seq x y z
N MET A 1 -10.37 -22.20 30.95
CA MET A 1 -11.63 -22.95 30.74
C MET A 1 -11.99 -22.83 29.27
N GLU A 2 -11.99 -23.94 28.55
CA GLU A 2 -12.51 -23.95 27.17
C GLU A 2 -14.02 -23.72 27.21
N LYS A 3 -14.50 -22.69 26.51
CA LYS A 3 -15.92 -22.37 26.39
C LYS A 3 -16.39 -22.81 25.00
N THR A 4 -17.19 -23.87 24.95
CA THR A 4 -17.75 -24.37 23.69
C THR A 4 -18.96 -23.54 23.30
N ILE A 5 -18.95 -23.00 22.09
CA ILE A 5 -20.07 -22.23 21.51
C ILE A 5 -20.64 -23.04 20.34
N THR A 6 -21.96 -23.29 20.35
CA THR A 6 -22.66 -23.98 19.27
C THR A 6 -23.20 -22.98 18.27
N LEU A 7 -22.90 -23.17 16.99
CA LEU A 7 -23.32 -22.29 15.90
C LEU A 7 -23.88 -23.10 14.72
N LYS A 8 -24.74 -22.46 13.93
CA LYS A 8 -25.17 -23.04 12.64
C LYS A 8 -23.96 -23.09 11.69
N LYS A 9 -23.88 -24.14 10.87
CA LYS A 9 -22.77 -24.34 9.92
C LYS A 9 -22.58 -23.14 8.97
N THR A 10 -23.68 -22.53 8.53
CA THR A 10 -23.67 -21.34 7.65
C THR A 10 -23.01 -20.14 8.32
N GLU A 11 -23.30 -19.94 9.61
CA GLU A 11 -22.74 -18.86 10.41
C GLU A 11 -21.26 -19.08 10.69
N TYR A 12 -20.87 -20.32 11.01
CA TYR A 12 -19.47 -20.71 11.11
C TYR A 12 -18.71 -20.43 9.81
N GLN A 13 -19.25 -20.81 8.66
CA GLN A 13 -18.61 -20.58 7.36
C GLN A 13 -18.42 -19.08 7.08
N LYS A 14 -19.43 -18.25 7.38
CA LYS A 14 -19.33 -16.80 7.23
C LYS A 14 -18.23 -16.22 8.12
N LEU A 15 -18.17 -16.62 9.39
CA LEU A 15 -17.14 -16.17 10.32
C LEU A 15 -15.74 -16.62 9.89
N LYS A 16 -15.61 -17.87 9.41
CA LYS A 16 -14.35 -18.39 8.88
C LYS A 16 -13.86 -17.57 7.70
N GLN A 17 -14.72 -17.26 6.74
CA GLN A 17 -14.36 -16.41 5.60
C GLN A 17 -13.93 -14.99 6.02
N ILE A 18 -14.61 -14.39 7.01
CA ILE A 18 -14.24 -13.08 7.54
C ILE A 18 -12.85 -13.16 8.18
N LYS A 19 -12.59 -14.19 9.00
CA LYS A 19 -11.28 -14.43 9.60
C LYS A 19 -10.21 -14.57 8.51
N ASP A 20 -10.42 -15.44 7.53
CA ASP A 20 -9.43 -15.72 6.48
C ASP A 20 -9.07 -14.43 5.72
N ARG A 21 -10.05 -13.60 5.38
CA ARG A 21 -9.82 -12.28 4.75
C ARG A 21 -9.08 -11.31 5.68
N PHE A 22 -9.42 -11.30 6.97
CA PHE A 22 -8.73 -10.47 7.95
C PHE A 22 -7.26 -10.88 8.08
N GLU A 23 -6.96 -12.18 8.13
CA GLU A 23 -5.58 -12.68 8.18
C GLU A 23 -4.78 -12.30 6.93
N ILE A 24 -5.39 -12.40 5.74
CA ILE A 24 -4.76 -11.94 4.49
C ILE A 24 -4.43 -10.45 4.59
N MET A 25 -5.38 -9.62 4.99
CA MET A 25 -5.15 -8.18 5.16
C MET A 25 -4.07 -7.92 6.20
N ARG A 26 -4.15 -8.53 7.39
CA ARG A 26 -3.17 -8.39 8.47
C ARG A 26 -1.76 -8.70 7.96
N ASN A 27 -1.58 -9.81 7.24
CA ASN A 27 -0.28 -10.17 6.67
C ASN A 27 0.22 -9.17 5.61
N LEU A 28 -0.67 -8.61 4.78
CA LEU A 28 -0.31 -7.55 3.83
C LEU A 28 0.11 -6.25 4.55
N PHE A 29 -0.56 -5.90 5.65
CA PHE A 29 -0.24 -4.70 6.43
C PHE A 29 1.01 -4.86 7.30
N GLU A 30 1.25 -6.05 7.85
CA GLU A 30 2.47 -6.35 8.62
C GLU A 30 3.72 -6.39 7.74
N SER A 31 3.60 -6.60 6.43
CA SER A 31 4.75 -6.94 5.60
C SER A 31 5.38 -5.81 4.79
N SER A 32 4.88 -4.55 4.83
CA SER A 32 5.55 -3.37 4.21
C SER A 32 4.62 -2.19 3.93
N PHE A 33 3.30 -2.30 4.14
CA PHE A 33 2.36 -1.27 3.66
C PHE A 33 2.57 0.12 4.31
N PHE A 34 2.98 0.17 5.57
CA PHE A 34 3.30 1.41 6.29
C PHE A 34 4.80 1.71 6.34
N GLU A 35 5.61 0.88 5.70
CA GLU A 35 7.03 1.18 5.58
C GLU A 35 7.18 2.34 4.58
N GLU A 36 8.03 3.28 4.97
CA GLU A 36 8.42 4.37 4.09
C GLU A 36 8.94 3.78 2.76
N PRO A 37 8.42 4.25 1.61
CA PRO A 37 8.96 3.81 0.34
C PRO A 37 10.47 4.08 0.31
N PRO A 38 11.31 3.08 0.00
CA PRO A 38 12.76 3.21 0.09
C PRO A 38 13.32 4.24 -0.92
N ALA A 39 12.53 4.60 -1.93
CA ALA A 39 12.88 5.60 -2.91
C ALA A 39 12.57 7.02 -2.39
N LYS A 40 13.59 7.71 -1.88
CA LYS A 40 13.50 9.13 -1.49
C LYS A 40 13.96 10.11 -2.57
N ASN A 41 14.65 9.63 -3.60
CA ASN A 41 15.20 10.49 -4.65
C ASN A 41 14.11 10.92 -5.66
N ALA A 42 13.70 12.17 -5.59
CA ALA A 42 12.67 12.75 -6.45
C ALA A 42 13.03 12.65 -7.95
N LYS A 43 14.31 12.84 -8.30
CA LYS A 43 14.78 12.77 -9.70
C LYS A 43 14.67 11.35 -10.25
N LYS A 44 15.02 10.34 -9.47
CA LYS A 44 14.88 8.93 -9.82
C LYS A 44 13.42 8.56 -10.03
N ILE A 45 12.54 8.95 -9.11
CA ILE A 45 11.09 8.73 -9.22
C ILE A 45 10.56 9.31 -10.53
N ILE A 46 10.83 10.60 -10.82
CA ILE A 46 10.37 11.23 -12.07
C ILE A 46 10.95 10.53 -13.31
N THR A 47 12.18 10.05 -13.24
CA THR A 47 12.81 9.32 -14.35
C THR A 47 12.13 7.99 -14.61
N GLU A 48 11.81 7.22 -13.57
CA GLU A 48 11.08 5.95 -13.73
C GLU A 48 9.66 6.18 -14.28
N PHE A 49 8.93 7.19 -13.79
CA PHE A 49 7.62 7.54 -14.34
C PHE A 49 7.69 7.93 -15.82
N LYS A 50 8.72 8.69 -16.23
CA LYS A 50 8.96 9.01 -17.65
C LYS A 50 9.20 7.77 -18.51
N LYS A 51 9.96 6.79 -18.02
CA LYS A 51 10.26 5.55 -18.75
C LYS A 51 9.01 4.73 -19.07
N THR A 52 7.97 4.82 -18.25
CA THR A 52 6.71 4.09 -18.51
C THR A 52 5.99 4.55 -19.77
N GLY A 53 6.19 5.81 -20.20
CA GLY A 53 5.44 6.40 -21.32
C GLY A 53 3.93 6.55 -21.08
N LEU A 54 3.42 6.22 -19.89
CA LEU A 54 1.98 6.22 -19.57
C LEU A 54 1.44 7.60 -19.17
N TYR A 55 2.32 8.53 -18.83
CA TYR A 55 1.95 9.80 -18.20
C TYR A 55 2.23 11.01 -19.09
N LYS A 56 1.26 11.93 -19.14
CA LYS A 56 1.40 13.21 -19.86
C LYS A 56 2.45 14.10 -19.19
N LYS A 57 3.09 14.97 -19.98
CA LYS A 57 4.10 15.92 -19.50
C LYS A 57 3.59 16.79 -18.34
N SER A 58 2.36 17.30 -18.43
CA SER A 58 1.75 18.14 -17.39
C SER A 58 1.64 17.42 -16.04
N PHE A 59 1.30 16.13 -16.05
CA PHE A 59 1.27 15.31 -14.83
C PHE A 59 2.67 15.16 -14.24
N LEU A 60 3.67 14.87 -15.06
CA LEU A 60 5.06 14.71 -14.62
C LEU A 60 5.63 16.01 -14.03
N ASP A 61 5.26 17.16 -14.60
CA ASP A 61 5.68 18.47 -14.10
C ASP A 61 5.03 18.79 -12.74
N SER A 62 3.73 18.52 -12.58
CA SER A 62 3.05 18.65 -11.28
C SER A 62 3.62 17.69 -10.23
N LEU A 63 3.89 16.44 -10.60
CA LEU A 63 4.49 15.44 -9.72
C LEU A 63 5.89 15.89 -9.27
N LYS A 64 6.72 16.38 -10.20
CA LYS A 64 8.06 16.90 -9.89
C LYS A 64 8.00 18.05 -8.91
N LYS A 65 7.03 18.97 -9.09
CA LYS A 65 6.82 20.10 -8.17
C LYS A 65 6.47 19.60 -6.76
N GLY A 66 5.49 18.71 -6.64
CA GLY A 66 5.06 18.17 -5.35
C GLY A 66 6.16 17.40 -4.61
N LEU A 67 6.94 16.58 -5.32
CA LEU A 67 8.08 15.87 -4.73
C LEU A 67 9.17 16.83 -4.23
N ARG A 68 9.42 17.94 -4.94
CA ARG A 68 10.42 18.95 -4.53
C ARG A 68 9.97 19.76 -3.31
N GLU A 69 8.68 20.03 -3.19
CA GLU A 69 8.10 20.83 -2.09
C GLU A 69 7.95 20.02 -0.80
N SER A 70 7.98 18.70 -0.90
CA SER A 70 7.93 17.82 0.26
C SER A 70 9.28 17.78 0.97
N SER A 71 9.27 18.01 2.29
CA SER A 71 10.44 17.88 3.17
C SER A 71 10.94 16.43 3.32
N TYR A 72 10.21 15.46 2.77
CA TYR A 72 10.44 14.04 2.90
C TYR A 72 11.34 13.46 1.80
N PHE A 73 11.30 14.02 0.60
CA PHE A 73 12.05 13.53 -0.55
C PHE A 73 13.37 14.29 -0.73
N SER A 74 14.43 13.57 -1.13
CA SER A 74 15.73 14.16 -1.45
C SER A 74 15.78 14.63 -2.90
N ASN A 75 16.49 15.74 -3.13
CA ASN A 75 16.71 16.33 -4.46
C ASN A 75 18.01 15.86 -5.13
N GLU A 76 18.84 15.10 -4.40
CA GLU A 76 20.03 14.39 -4.92
C GLU A 76 19.63 13.07 -5.56
#